data_AF-A0A965A126-F1
#
_entry.id   AF-A0A965A126-F1
#
_cell.length_a   1.000
_cell.length_b   1.000
_cell.length_c   1.000
_cell.angle_alpha   90.00
_cell.angle_beta   90.00
_cell.angle_gamma   90.00
#
_symmetry.space_group_name_H-M   'P 1'
#
loop_
_entity.id
_entity.type
_entity.pdbx_description
1 polymer ?
#
loop_
_entity_poly.entity_id
_entity_poly.type
_entity_poly.pdbx_seq_one_letter_code
_entity_poly.pdbx_strand_id
1 'polypeptide(L)'
;MLTRESPASENQVIAGTHRGGRTVAAFPIQPEQLSSEWFTKTLRASGKLASTNEVSGFEVGFIGDGVGLLGMVLRVSLKYARAEGAGPASVVIKFAHPVPENRAIAANLNMYEREVTFFNEIAPEVTSTERAIR
;
A
#
# COMPACT_ATOMS: atom_id res chain seq x y z
N MET A 1 -21.13 -6.90 33.21
CA MET A 1 -19.88 -7.61 32.87
C MET A 1 -19.94 -7.91 31.38
N LEU A 2 -19.44 -6.99 30.56
CA LEU A 2 -19.42 -7.10 29.10
C LEU A 2 -17.97 -7.33 28.70
N THR A 3 -17.61 -8.57 28.39
CA THR A 3 -16.34 -8.91 27.76
C THR A 3 -16.38 -8.37 26.34
N ARG A 4 -15.72 -7.23 26.10
CA ARG A 4 -15.41 -6.79 24.75
C ARG A 4 -14.31 -7.69 24.22
N GLU A 5 -14.70 -8.56 23.30
CA GLU A 5 -13.81 -9.33 22.43
C GLU A 5 -12.71 -8.42 21.86
N SER A 6 -11.48 -8.95 21.86
CA SER A 6 -10.26 -8.28 21.41
C SER A 6 -10.23 -8.17 19.88
N PRO A 7 -10.04 -6.98 19.26
CA PRO A 7 -9.93 -6.89 17.81
C PRO A 7 -8.47 -7.10 17.41
N ALA A 8 -8.00 -8.34 17.49
CA ALA A 8 -6.74 -8.75 16.87
C ALA A 8 -6.90 -9.20 15.40
N SER A 9 -8.10 -9.05 14.82
CA SER A 9 -8.42 -9.47 13.43
C SER A 9 -8.49 -8.31 12.42
N GLU A 10 -8.26 -7.07 12.84
CA GLU A 10 -8.50 -5.88 12.01
C GLU A 10 -7.43 -5.63 10.93
N ASN A 11 -6.35 -6.42 10.92
CA ASN A 11 -5.32 -6.37 9.88
C ASN A 11 -5.77 -6.93 8.50
N GLN A 12 -6.98 -7.49 8.39
CA GLN A 12 -7.50 -8.03 7.13
C GLN A 12 -8.46 -7.10 6.38
N VAL A 13 -9.01 -6.06 7.03
CA VAL A 13 -10.13 -5.29 6.45
C VAL A 13 -9.67 -4.09 5.62
N ILE A 14 -8.41 -3.64 5.79
CA ILE A 14 -7.88 -2.44 5.12
C ILE A 14 -7.32 -2.72 3.71
N ALA A 15 -7.53 -3.92 3.17
CA ALA A 15 -7.45 -4.13 1.72
C ALA A 15 -8.80 -3.73 1.13
N GLY A 16 -8.86 -2.56 0.50
CA GLY A 16 -10.07 -2.01 -0.12
C GLY A 16 -10.91 -3.09 -0.80
N THR A 17 -12.10 -3.33 -0.27
CA THR A 17 -13.05 -4.28 -0.86
C THR A 17 -13.60 -3.66 -2.15
N HIS A 18 -12.90 -3.86 -3.26
CA HIS A 18 -13.49 -3.63 -4.58
C HIS A 18 -14.61 -4.66 -4.78
N ARG A 19 -15.86 -4.20 -4.87
CA ARG A 19 -16.98 -5.01 -5.37
C ARG A 19 -16.66 -5.44 -6.79
N GLY A 20 -16.21 -6.68 -6.96
CA GLY A 20 -15.96 -7.28 -8.26
C GLY A 20 -14.90 -8.37 -8.22
N GLY A 21 -15.24 -9.56 -7.70
CA GLY A 21 -14.77 -10.89 -8.11
C GLY A 21 -13.29 -11.18 -8.45
N ARG A 22 -12.32 -10.32 -8.17
CA ARG A 22 -10.88 -10.56 -8.40
C ARG A 22 -10.20 -10.83 -7.06
N THR A 23 -9.74 -12.06 -6.86
CA THR A 23 -8.89 -12.42 -5.72
C THR A 23 -7.57 -11.66 -5.83
N VAL A 24 -7.43 -10.58 -5.08
CA VAL A 24 -6.16 -9.86 -4.92
C VAL A 24 -5.31 -10.66 -3.93
N ALA A 25 -4.01 -10.79 -4.21
CA ALA A 25 -3.08 -11.37 -3.25
C ALA A 25 -3.14 -10.57 -1.94
N ALA A 26 -3.09 -11.25 -0.79
CA ALA A 26 -3.11 -10.58 0.52
C ALA A 26 -2.03 -9.49 0.59
N PHE A 27 -2.36 -8.35 1.18
CA PHE A 27 -1.41 -7.25 1.34
C PHE A 27 -0.31 -7.63 2.35
N PRO A 28 0.99 -7.45 2.03
CA PRO A 28 2.09 -7.76 2.94
C PRO A 28 2.02 -6.88 4.19
N ILE A 29 2.27 -7.45 5.37
CA ILE A 29 2.14 -6.69 6.63
C ILE A 29 3.43 -5.97 7.02
N GLN A 30 4.56 -6.31 6.39
CA GLN A 30 5.87 -5.69 6.60
C GLN A 30 6.66 -5.58 5.28
N PRO A 31 7.61 -4.64 5.15
CA PRO A 31 8.39 -4.44 3.92
C PRO A 31 9.14 -5.69 3.44
N GLU A 32 9.63 -6.53 4.34
CA GLU A 32 10.43 -7.72 4.03
C GLU A 32 9.61 -8.82 3.34
N GLN A 33 8.28 -8.72 3.40
CA GLN A 33 7.36 -9.64 2.74
C GLN A 33 7.04 -9.22 1.30
N LEU A 34 7.55 -8.08 0.82
CA LEU A 34 7.43 -7.68 -0.57
C LEU A 34 8.16 -8.66 -1.48
N SER A 35 7.54 -9.01 -2.60
CA SER A 35 8.12 -9.91 -3.59
C SER A 35 7.72 -9.51 -5.01
N SER A 36 8.56 -9.87 -5.98
CA SER A 36 8.26 -9.66 -7.40
C SER A 36 6.97 -10.37 -7.83
N GLU A 37 6.67 -11.54 -7.25
CA GLU A 37 5.42 -12.27 -7.49
C GLU A 37 4.22 -11.48 -6.99
N TRP A 38 4.29 -10.91 -5.78
CA TRP A 38 3.23 -10.09 -5.22
C TRP A 38 2.98 -8.84 -6.08
N PHE A 39 4.03 -8.11 -6.45
CA PHE A 39 3.89 -6.95 -7.34
C PHE A 39 3.25 -7.33 -8.68
N THR A 40 3.70 -8.44 -9.27
CA THR A 40 3.16 -8.93 -10.54
C THR A 40 1.66 -9.22 -10.43
N LYS A 41 1.23 -9.93 -9.39
CA LYS A 41 -0.19 -10.23 -9.15
C LYS A 41 -1.01 -8.95 -8.92
N THR A 42 -0.53 -8.06 -8.05
CA THR A 42 -1.23 -6.82 -7.67
C THR A 42 -1.36 -5.84 -8.85
N LEU A 43 -0.29 -5.65 -9.62
CA LEU A 43 -0.31 -4.75 -10.79
C LEU A 43 -1.18 -5.32 -11.92
N ARG A 44 -1.19 -6.63 -12.15
CA ARG A 44 -2.11 -7.27 -13.12
C ARG A 44 -3.55 -7.17 -12.65
N ALA A 45 -3.82 -7.39 -11.36
CA ALA A 45 -5.16 -7.28 -10.80
C ALA A 45 -5.75 -5.87 -10.96
N SER A 46 -4.90 -4.84 -10.84
CA SER A 46 -5.26 -3.43 -11.04
C SER A 46 -5.18 -2.94 -12.50
N GLY A 47 -4.86 -3.82 -13.45
CA GLY A 47 -4.76 -3.47 -14.88
C GLY A 47 -3.59 -2.54 -15.22
N LYS A 48 -2.58 -2.46 -14.35
CA LYS A 48 -1.38 -1.62 -14.51
C LYS A 48 -0.17 -2.37 -15.06
N LEU A 49 -0.29 -3.65 -15.35
CA LEU A 49 0.76 -4.48 -15.95
C LEU A 49 0.14 -5.41 -17.00
N ALA A 50 0.78 -5.51 -18.17
CA ALA A 50 0.34 -6.42 -19.22
C ALA A 50 0.38 -7.89 -18.76
N SER A 51 -0.57 -8.70 -19.22
CA SER A 51 -0.63 -10.13 -18.85
C SER A 51 0.59 -10.93 -19.29
N THR A 52 1.30 -10.46 -20.32
CA THR A 52 2.51 -11.06 -20.91
C THR A 52 3.81 -10.61 -20.24
N ASN A 53 3.76 -9.71 -19.25
CA ASN A 53 4.93 -9.15 -18.59
C ASN A 53 4.85 -9.32 -17.06
N GLU A 54 5.98 -9.27 -16.39
CA GLU A 54 6.13 -9.49 -14.95
C GLU A 54 7.20 -8.58 -14.35
N VAL A 55 7.10 -8.36 -13.04
CA VAL A 55 8.17 -7.71 -12.27
C VAL A 55 9.32 -8.71 -12.12
N SER A 56 10.50 -8.34 -12.60
CA SER A 56 11.72 -9.16 -12.52
C SER A 56 12.58 -8.83 -11.29
N GLY A 57 12.38 -7.64 -10.72
CA GLY A 57 13.07 -7.20 -9.52
C GLY A 57 12.56 -5.87 -9.04
N PHE A 58 12.99 -5.47 -7.84
CA PHE A 58 12.61 -4.19 -7.26
C PHE A 58 13.67 -3.71 -6.27
N GLU A 59 13.67 -2.41 -6.00
CA GLU A 59 14.55 -1.77 -5.02
C GLU A 59 13.72 -0.94 -4.06
N VAL A 60 13.92 -1.15 -2.76
CA VAL A 60 13.18 -0.45 -1.69
C VAL A 60 14.01 0.74 -1.20
N GLY A 61 13.40 1.92 -1.22
CA GLY A 61 13.93 3.12 -0.58
C GLY A 61 12.92 3.67 0.43
N PHE A 62 13.31 3.80 1.69
CA PHE A 62 12.47 4.46 2.68
C PHE A 62 12.38 5.96 2.40
N ILE A 63 11.18 6.52 2.60
CA ILE A 63 10.97 7.97 2.59
C ILE A 63 11.13 8.44 4.04
N GLY A 64 12.18 9.23 4.31
CA GLY A 64 12.62 9.57 5.66
C GLY A 64 13.45 8.45 6.30
N ASP A 65 13.58 8.48 7.63
CA ASP A 65 14.45 7.57 8.40
C ASP A 65 13.82 6.18 8.67
N GLY A 66 12.98 5.70 7.75
CA GLY A 66 12.36 4.38 7.82
C GLY A 66 11.00 4.34 8.52
N VAL A 67 10.99 4.60 9.83
CA VAL A 67 9.77 4.52 10.66
C VAL A 67 9.33 5.91 11.10
N GLY A 68 8.18 6.35 10.61
CA GLY A 68 7.49 7.54 11.11
C GLY A 68 6.58 7.22 12.29
N LEU A 69 5.96 8.25 12.88
CA LEU A 69 5.14 8.12 14.09
C LEU A 69 4.04 7.04 14.00
N LEU A 70 3.43 6.88 12.83
CA LEU A 70 2.24 6.04 12.64
C LEU A 70 2.43 4.91 11.62
N GLY A 71 3.62 4.83 11.02
CA GLY A 71 3.88 3.87 9.96
C GLY A 71 5.17 4.12 9.21
N MET A 72 5.44 3.25 8.25
CA MET A 72 6.59 3.34 7.36
C MET A 72 6.11 3.70 5.97
N VAL A 73 6.75 4.68 5.34
CA VAL A 73 6.48 5.06 3.95
C VAL A 73 7.71 4.73 3.13
N LEU A 74 7.54 3.99 2.04
CA LEU A 74 8.64 3.62 1.17
C LEU A 74 8.26 3.82 -0.29
N ARG A 75 9.27 4.13 -1.10
CA ARG A 75 9.23 4.13 -2.55
C ARG A 75 9.92 2.87 -3.04
N VAL A 76 9.23 2.11 -3.89
CA VAL A 76 9.77 0.93 -4.54
C VAL A 76 9.97 1.22 -6.01
N SER A 77 11.21 1.14 -6.48
CA SER A 77 11.53 1.14 -7.91
C SER A 77 11.32 -0.25 -8.48
N LEU A 78 10.61 -0.37 -9.60
CA LEU A 78 10.24 -1.66 -10.20
C LEU A 78 11.02 -1.90 -11.49
N LYS A 79 11.51 -3.13 -11.64
CA LYS A 79 12.14 -3.63 -12.88
C LYS A 79 11.25 -4.70 -13.47
N TYR A 80 11.17 -4.73 -14.80
CA TYR A 80 10.29 -5.65 -15.53
C TYR A 80 11.11 -6.59 -16.41
N ALA A 81 10.56 -7.77 -16.69
CA ALA A 81 11.20 -8.74 -17.58
C ALA A 81 11.29 -8.23 -19.03
N ARG A 82 10.36 -7.36 -19.44
CA ARG A 82 10.30 -6.75 -20.78
C ARG A 82 10.00 -5.25 -20.67
N ALA A 83 10.50 -4.47 -21.62
CA ALA A 83 10.15 -3.05 -21.74
C ALA A 83 8.71 -2.85 -22.26
N GLU A 84 8.29 -3.67 -23.23
CA GLU A 84 6.93 -3.65 -23.76
C GLU A 84 5.92 -4.13 -22.70
N GLY A 85 4.82 -3.39 -22.53
CA GLY A 85 3.79 -3.72 -21.55
C GLY A 85 4.24 -3.58 -20.09
N ALA A 86 5.31 -2.85 -19.82
CA ALA A 86 5.76 -2.52 -18.46
C ALA A 86 4.73 -1.68 -17.71
N GLY A 87 4.67 -1.88 -16.39
CA GLY A 87 3.84 -1.09 -15.49
C GLY A 87 4.53 0.20 -15.02
N PRO A 88 4.08 0.79 -13.90
CA PRO A 88 4.69 1.99 -13.35
C PRO A 88 6.17 1.76 -12.98
N ALA A 89 7.01 2.77 -13.20
CA ALA A 89 8.44 2.69 -12.86
C ALA A 89 8.70 2.61 -11.34
N SER A 90 7.77 3.14 -10.53
CA SER A 90 7.82 3.03 -9.08
C SER A 90 6.43 3.07 -8.46
N VAL A 91 6.34 2.62 -7.21
CA VAL A 91 5.14 2.73 -6.37
C VAL A 91 5.53 3.28 -5.00
N VAL A 92 4.59 3.95 -4.33
CA VAL A 92 4.70 4.29 -2.91
C VAL A 92 3.85 3.32 -2.12
N ILE A 93 4.41 2.75 -1.06
CA ILE A 93 3.72 1.81 -0.17
C ILE A 93 3.83 2.35 1.24
N LYS A 94 2.70 2.30 1.96
CA LYS A 94 2.65 2.63 3.37
C LYS A 94 2.29 1.40 4.18
N PHE A 95 3.10 1.11 5.18
CA PHE A 95 2.87 0.05 6.15
C PHE A 95 2.44 0.65 7.48
N ALA A 96 1.55 -0.06 8.18
CA ALA A 96 1.25 0.23 9.57
C ALA A 96 2.52 0.15 10.42
N HIS A 97 2.52 0.84 11.56
CA HIS A 97 3.66 0.87 12.46
C HIS A 97 4.00 -0.55 12.96
N PRO A 98 5.29 -0.96 13.04
CA PRO A 98 5.67 -2.30 13.52
C PRO A 98 5.32 -2.54 15.01
N VAL A 99 5.37 -1.47 15.81
CA VAL A 99 5.00 -1.48 17.24
C VAL A 99 3.47 -1.47 17.42
N PRO A 100 2.87 -2.47 18.13
CA PRO A 100 1.42 -2.56 18.35
C PRO A 100 0.79 -1.35 19.04
N GLU A 101 1.48 -0.75 20.00
CA GLU A 101 0.99 0.40 20.76
C GLU A 101 0.76 1.61 19.84
N ASN A 102 1.65 1.84 18.89
CA ASN A 102 1.49 2.91 17.89
C ASN A 102 0.36 2.61 16.91
N ARG A 103 0.12 1.32 16.57
CA ARG A 103 -1.06 0.93 15.80
C ARG A 103 -2.35 1.17 16.58
N ALA A 104 -2.36 0.88 17.88
CA ALA A 104 -3.53 1.14 18.73
C ALA A 104 -3.84 2.63 18.82
N ILE A 105 -2.82 3.49 18.89
CA ILE A 105 -3.01 4.96 18.82
C ILE A 105 -3.60 5.35 17.46
N ALA A 106 -3.05 4.85 16.35
CA ALA A 106 -3.55 5.14 15.01
C ALA A 106 -5.00 4.67 14.82
N ALA A 107 -5.35 3.49 15.33
CA ALA A 107 -6.69 2.92 15.29
C ALA A 107 -7.68 3.75 16.13
N ASN A 108 -7.33 4.10 17.37
CA ASN A 108 -8.17 4.91 18.24
C ASN A 108 -8.47 6.31 17.69
N LEU A 109 -7.61 6.81 16.79
CA LEU A 109 -7.77 8.10 16.12
C LEU A 109 -8.29 7.97 14.67
N ASN A 110 -8.67 6.76 14.25
CA ASN A 110 -9.11 6.40 12.90
C ASN A 110 -8.15 6.89 11.80
N MET A 111 -6.85 6.92 12.07
CA MET A 111 -5.85 7.50 11.18
C MET A 111 -5.69 6.70 9.88
N TYR A 112 -5.70 5.36 9.96
CA TYR A 112 -5.61 4.51 8.77
C TYR A 112 -6.86 4.57 7.91
N GLU A 113 -8.05 4.57 8.53
CA GLU A 113 -9.32 4.73 7.83
C GLU A 113 -9.36 6.07 7.08
N ARG A 114 -9.05 7.17 7.76
CA ARG A 114 -9.02 8.51 7.15
C ARG A 114 -8.08 8.60 5.96
N GLU A 115 -6.91 7.96 6.05
CA GLU A 115 -5.94 7.94 4.94
C GLU A 115 -6.48 7.18 3.73
N VAL A 116 -7.08 6.01 3.95
CA VAL A 116 -7.67 5.20 2.87
C VAL A 116 -8.87 5.93 2.25
N THR A 117 -9.75 6.50 3.07
CA THR A 117 -10.86 7.32 2.60
C THR A 117 -10.37 8.51 1.79
N PHE A 118 -9.30 9.19 2.25
CA PHE A 118 -8.73 10.30 1.50
C PHE A 118 -8.30 9.86 0.10
N PHE A 119 -7.47 8.82 -0.04
CA PHE A 119 -6.98 8.42 -1.35
C PHE A 119 -8.04 7.82 -2.27
N ASN A 120 -9.07 7.16 -1.72
CA ASN A 120 -10.13 6.55 -2.52
C ASN A 120 -11.23 7.54 -2.94
N GLU A 121 -11.58 8.48 -2.06
CA GLU A 121 -12.80 9.28 -2.21
C GLU A 121 -12.51 10.78 -2.35
N ILE A 122 -11.52 11.31 -1.63
CA ILE A 122 -11.29 12.76 -1.54
C ILE A 122 -10.21 13.22 -2.52
N ALA A 123 -9.13 12.47 -2.70
CA ALA A 123 -8.01 12.83 -3.58
C ALA A 123 -8.44 13.15 -5.03
N PRO A 124 -9.40 12.44 -5.65
CA PRO A 124 -9.91 12.79 -6.98
C PRO A 124 -10.62 14.16 -7.05
N GLU A 125 -11.15 14.65 -5.92
CA GLU A 125 -11.87 15.92 -5.80
C GLU A 125 -10.92 17.11 -5.58
N VAL A 126 -9.65 16.85 -5.22
CA VAL A 126 -8.68 17.89 -4.89
C VAL A 126 -7.73 18.11 -6.08
N THR A 127 -7.64 19.35 -6.54
CA THR A 127 -6.68 19.72 -7.59
C THR A 127 -5.30 19.96 -6.99
N SER A 128 -4.29 19.23 -7.45
CA SER A 128 -2.89 19.54 -7.14
C SER A 128 -2.46 20.78 -7.93
N THR A 129 -2.04 21.83 -7.24
CA THR A 129 -1.38 22.96 -7.91
C THR A 129 0.12 22.69 -7.93
N GLU A 130 0.65 22.37 -9.11
CA GLU A 130 2.08 22.16 -9.29
C GLU A 130 2.80 23.52 -9.22
N ARG A 131 3.28 23.91 -8.03
CA ARG A 131 4.31 24.94 -7.93
C ARG A 131 5.64 24.27 -8.19
N ALA A 132 6.20 24.51 -9.37
CA ALA A 132 7.61 24.25 -9.62
C ALA A 132 8.44 25.02 -8.59
N ILE A 133 8.97 24.31 -7.59
CA ILE A 133 10.04 24.83 -6.75
C ILE A 133 11.26 24.86 -7.69
N ARG A 134 11.61 26.07 -8.13
CA ARG A 134 12.87 26.35 -8.82
C ARG A 134 14.00 26.43 -7.81
#